data_AF-A0A6L7TLF2-F1
#
_entry.id   AF-A0A6L7TLF2-F1
#
_cell.length_a   1.000
_cell.length_b   1.000
_cell.length_c   1.000
_cell.angle_alpha   90.00
_cell.angle_beta   90.00
_cell.angle_gamma   90.00
#
_symmetry.space_group_name_H-M   'P 1'
#
loop_
_entity.id
_entity.type
_entity.pdbx_description
1 polymer ?
#
loop_
_entity_poly.entity_id
_entity_poly.type
_entity_poly.pdbx_seq_one_letter_code
_entity_poly.pdbx_strand_id
1 'polypeptide(L)'
;MISTEPAGNGEDLFTVNAGGYSATADAFARDPDTGGLWFLSMVGPQTALKAIWASLLKQPPDAAYIIRGIEGMALSGGYQRCQVPHHTVGTWTTRIARLPASRGWHALVYTRLAEFSFERDDFLLLAQEQADAPGLHHRFLDRRSPLPLHRSWRDWLWRRGLDTGEIVPLESAGLLAYSCNPRGEELKADLSAAVAAGTLILNETEPDDNDDTEEDSDG
;
A
#
# COMPACT_ATOMS: atom_id res chain seq x y z
N MET A 1 4.99 9.64 -23.99
CA MET A 1 3.99 10.46 -23.26
C MET A 1 2.97 9.49 -22.72
N ILE A 2 3.13 9.09 -21.46
CA ILE A 2 2.14 8.28 -20.76
C ILE A 2 1.33 9.31 -19.96
N SER A 3 0.08 9.52 -20.37
CA SER A 3 -0.85 10.37 -19.62
C SER A 3 -1.19 9.65 -18.33
N THR A 4 -0.62 10.12 -17.22
CA THR A 4 -1.12 9.82 -15.88
C THR A 4 -2.34 10.70 -15.68
N GLU A 5 -3.54 10.14 -15.87
CA GLU A 5 -4.77 10.84 -15.49
C GLU A 5 -4.78 11.05 -13.97
N PRO A 6 -5.21 12.24 -13.49
CA PRO A 6 -5.20 12.56 -12.08
C PRO A 6 -6.25 11.74 -11.34
N ALA A 7 -5.94 11.45 -10.07
CA ALA A 7 -6.80 10.78 -9.11
C ALA A 7 -8.28 11.19 -9.26
N GLY A 8 -9.14 10.18 -9.45
CA GLY A 8 -10.57 10.36 -9.61
C GLY A 8 -11.16 11.20 -8.48
N ASN A 9 -11.77 12.32 -8.87
CA ASN A 9 -12.72 13.06 -8.06
C ASN A 9 -13.79 12.10 -7.52
N GLY A 10 -14.18 12.26 -6.25
CA GLY A 10 -15.07 11.33 -5.56
C GLY A 10 -16.40 11.12 -6.28
N GLU A 11 -16.53 10.00 -7.00
CA GLU A 11 -17.80 9.33 -7.31
C GLU A 11 -17.63 7.92 -7.93
N ASP A 12 -16.41 7.37 -7.95
CA ASP A 12 -16.24 5.95 -8.28
C ASP A 12 -16.45 5.09 -7.04
N LEU A 13 -17.72 4.74 -6.79
CA LEU A 13 -18.04 3.73 -5.78
C LEU A 13 -17.62 2.36 -6.29
N PHE A 14 -16.95 1.56 -5.45
CA PHE A 14 -16.65 0.18 -5.76
C PHE A 14 -17.46 -0.78 -4.89
N THR A 15 -17.78 -1.94 -5.43
CA THR A 15 -18.36 -3.06 -4.69
C THR A 15 -17.41 -4.25 -4.79
N VAL A 16 -17.19 -4.93 -3.67
CA VAL A 16 -16.51 -6.23 -3.65
C VAL A 16 -17.52 -7.34 -3.40
N ASN A 17 -17.43 -8.41 -4.18
CA ASN A 17 -18.22 -9.62 -4.01
C ASN A 17 -17.29 -10.83 -3.81
N ALA A 18 -17.55 -11.61 -2.76
CA ALA A 18 -16.87 -12.90 -2.54
C ALA A 18 -17.79 -13.83 -1.75
N GLY A 19 -17.83 -15.11 -2.14
CA GLY A 19 -18.60 -16.13 -1.41
C GLY A 19 -20.13 -15.87 -1.37
N GLY A 20 -20.67 -15.10 -2.31
CA GLY A 20 -22.09 -14.70 -2.32
C GLY A 20 -22.42 -13.53 -1.39
N TYR A 21 -21.42 -12.88 -0.79
CA TYR A 21 -21.57 -11.69 0.02
C TYR A 21 -21.00 -10.48 -0.72
N SER A 22 -21.62 -9.31 -0.51
CA SER A 22 -21.16 -8.04 -1.06
C SER A 22 -20.96 -6.98 0.02
N ALA A 23 -20.04 -6.07 -0.25
CA ALA A 23 -19.78 -4.88 0.55
C ALA A 23 -19.29 -3.75 -0.35
N THR A 24 -19.47 -2.52 0.10
CA THR A 24 -18.88 -1.36 -0.57
C THR A 24 -17.37 -1.36 -0.31
N ALA A 25 -16.57 -1.25 -1.35
CA ALA A 25 -15.13 -1.04 -1.26
C ALA A 25 -14.83 0.46 -1.31
N ASP A 26 -14.28 0.98 -0.23
CA ASP A 26 -13.90 2.38 -0.04
C ASP A 26 -12.49 2.66 -0.58
N ALA A 27 -11.60 1.66 -0.47
CA ALA A 27 -10.28 1.68 -1.08
C ALA A 27 -9.79 0.27 -1.39
N PHE A 28 -8.95 0.10 -2.40
CA PHE A 28 -8.31 -1.18 -2.71
C PHE A 28 -6.96 -0.97 -3.41
N ALA A 29 -6.13 -2.01 -3.38
CA ALA A 29 -4.95 -2.11 -4.22
C ALA A 29 -4.84 -3.52 -4.80
N ARG A 30 -4.61 -3.61 -6.11
CA ARG A 30 -4.38 -4.87 -6.81
C ARG A 30 -3.26 -4.75 -7.83
N ASP A 31 -2.61 -5.87 -8.08
CA ASP A 31 -1.69 -6.02 -9.19
C ASP A 31 -2.49 -6.06 -10.50
N PRO A 32 -2.21 -5.16 -11.46
CA PRO A 32 -2.94 -5.09 -12.72
C PRO A 32 -2.70 -6.32 -13.60
N ASP A 33 -1.51 -6.92 -13.55
CA ASP A 33 -1.09 -8.02 -14.41
C ASP A 33 -1.58 -9.37 -13.87
N THR A 34 -1.45 -9.58 -12.56
CA THR A 34 -1.79 -10.86 -11.93
C THR A 34 -3.20 -10.90 -11.34
N GLY A 35 -3.84 -9.75 -11.13
CA GLY A 35 -5.08 -9.65 -10.35
C GLY A 35 -4.88 -9.91 -8.86
N GLY A 36 -3.64 -9.91 -8.39
CA GLY A 36 -3.28 -10.10 -7.00
C GLY A 36 -3.82 -8.96 -6.12
N LEU A 37 -4.73 -9.24 -5.18
CA LEU A 37 -5.19 -8.26 -4.20
C LEU A 37 -4.11 -8.02 -3.16
N TRP A 38 -3.85 -6.78 -2.77
CA TRP A 38 -2.84 -6.43 -1.76
C TRP A 38 -3.43 -5.68 -0.57
N PHE A 39 -4.52 -4.94 -0.81
CA PHE A 39 -5.22 -4.17 0.20
C PHE A 39 -6.68 -4.04 -0.17
N LEU A 40 -7.56 -4.05 0.84
CA LEU A 40 -8.98 -3.85 0.68
C LEU A 40 -9.59 -3.18 1.94
N SER A 41 -10.25 -2.04 1.73
CA SER A 41 -11.04 -1.29 2.71
C SER A 41 -12.51 -1.44 2.35
N MET A 42 -13.33 -1.95 3.27
CA MET A 42 -14.74 -2.28 3.01
C MET A 42 -15.68 -1.72 4.06
N VAL A 43 -16.85 -1.26 3.63
CA VAL A 43 -17.94 -0.83 4.51
C VAL A 43 -19.18 -1.68 4.27
N GLY A 44 -19.81 -2.16 5.35
CA GLY A 44 -21.01 -2.99 5.25
C GLY A 44 -21.44 -3.64 6.57
N PRO A 45 -22.40 -4.59 6.52
CA PRO A 45 -22.77 -5.41 7.67
C PRO A 45 -21.59 -6.26 8.13
N GLN A 46 -21.34 -6.33 9.44
CA GLN A 46 -20.18 -7.06 10.00
C GLN A 46 -20.09 -8.52 9.52
N THR A 47 -21.25 -9.18 9.38
CA THR A 47 -21.33 -10.57 8.90
C THR A 47 -20.87 -10.72 7.45
N ALA A 48 -21.25 -9.78 6.57
CA ALA A 48 -20.81 -9.76 5.19
C ALA A 48 -19.29 -9.53 5.09
N LEU A 49 -18.76 -8.56 5.86
CA LEU A 49 -17.33 -8.25 5.89
C LEU A 49 -16.49 -9.47 6.32
N LYS A 50 -16.92 -10.16 7.39
CA LYS A 50 -16.24 -11.38 7.87
C LYS A 50 -16.33 -12.51 6.86
N ALA A 51 -17.46 -12.66 6.17
CA ALA A 51 -17.63 -13.70 5.17
C ALA A 51 -16.77 -13.46 3.92
N ILE A 52 -16.74 -12.23 3.41
CA ILE A 52 -15.86 -11.84 2.29
C ILE A 52 -14.39 -12.13 2.65
N TRP A 53 -13.97 -11.71 3.84
CA TRP A 53 -12.63 -11.99 4.35
C TRP A 53 -12.31 -13.50 4.40
N ALA A 54 -13.22 -14.30 4.96
CA ALA A 54 -13.06 -15.74 5.03
C ALA A 54 -12.95 -16.39 3.64
N SER A 55 -13.76 -15.93 2.68
CA SER A 55 -13.73 -16.41 1.29
C SER A 55 -12.42 -16.08 0.57
N LEU A 56 -11.81 -14.91 0.85
CA LEU A 56 -10.51 -14.53 0.30
C LEU A 56 -9.35 -15.42 0.78
N LEU A 57 -9.42 -15.90 2.02
CA LEU A 57 -8.36 -16.71 2.63
C LEU A 57 -8.54 -18.23 2.52
N LYS A 58 -9.74 -18.69 2.16
CA LYS A 58 -10.04 -20.10 2.01
C LYS A 58 -9.07 -20.78 1.04
N GLN A 59 -8.83 -22.08 1.21
CA GLN A 59 -8.01 -22.88 0.30
C GLN A 59 -8.85 -24.04 -0.26
N PRO A 60 -9.12 -24.08 -1.58
CA PRO A 60 -8.83 -23.03 -2.56
C PRO A 60 -9.64 -21.75 -2.30
N PRO A 61 -9.13 -20.57 -2.66
CA PRO A 61 -9.85 -19.31 -2.46
C PRO A 61 -11.08 -19.26 -3.35
N ASP A 62 -12.19 -18.77 -2.81
CA ASP A 62 -13.36 -18.47 -3.64
C ASP A 62 -12.99 -17.30 -4.58
N ALA A 63 -13.61 -17.22 -5.76
CA ALA A 63 -13.37 -16.09 -6.63
C ALA A 63 -13.94 -14.82 -5.99
N ALA A 64 -13.09 -13.81 -5.79
CA ALA A 64 -13.51 -12.47 -5.39
C ALA A 64 -13.49 -11.54 -6.60
N TYR A 65 -14.41 -10.58 -6.62
CA TYR A 65 -14.56 -9.64 -7.72
C TYR A 65 -14.68 -8.22 -7.16
N ILE A 66 -13.91 -7.29 -7.72
CA ILE A 66 -14.13 -5.85 -7.56
C ILE A 66 -14.91 -5.37 -8.78
N ILE A 67 -15.94 -4.58 -8.51
CA ILE A 67 -16.88 -4.05 -9.51
C ILE A 67 -16.94 -2.55 -9.31
N ARG A 68 -16.76 -1.79 -10.40
CA ARG A 68 -17.03 -0.34 -10.39
C ARG A 68 -18.55 -0.12 -10.44
N GLY A 69 -19.08 0.60 -9.46
CA GLY A 69 -20.50 0.86 -9.25
C GLY A 69 -21.13 0.06 -8.11
N ILE A 70 -22.43 0.30 -7.89
CA ILE A 70 -23.27 -0.44 -6.92
C ILE A 70 -23.81 -1.72 -7.59
N GLU A 71 -23.83 -2.83 -6.85
CA GLU A 71 -24.42 -4.10 -7.27
C GLU A 71 -25.85 -3.91 -7.81
N GLY A 72 -26.11 -4.32 -9.06
CA GLY A 72 -27.40 -4.16 -9.73
C GLY A 72 -27.47 -3.05 -10.80
N MET A 73 -26.47 -2.16 -10.87
CA MET A 73 -26.30 -1.20 -11.97
C MET A 73 -24.98 -1.49 -12.72
N ALA A 74 -24.88 -2.65 -13.35
CA ALA A 74 -23.68 -3.03 -14.10
C ALA A 74 -23.69 -2.40 -15.50
N LEU A 75 -23.15 -1.20 -15.67
CA LEU A 75 -22.97 -0.62 -17.01
C LEU A 75 -21.69 0.23 -17.06
N SER A 76 -20.53 -0.41 -17.29
CA SER A 76 -19.41 0.06 -18.14
C SER A 76 -18.00 -0.41 -17.70
N GLY A 77 -17.79 -0.80 -16.44
CA GLY A 77 -16.43 -1.02 -15.88
C GLY A 77 -15.88 -2.46 -15.79
N GLY A 78 -16.73 -3.49 -16.00
CA GLY A 78 -16.31 -4.91 -15.97
C GLY A 78 -16.15 -5.52 -14.57
N TYR A 79 -15.97 -6.85 -14.53
CA TYR A 79 -15.69 -7.63 -13.31
C TYR A 79 -14.18 -7.86 -13.21
N GLN A 80 -13.57 -7.37 -12.15
CA GLN A 80 -12.15 -7.54 -11.92
C GLN A 80 -11.92 -8.66 -10.90
N ARG A 81 -11.42 -9.81 -11.37
CA ARG A 81 -11.12 -10.93 -10.48
C ARG A 81 -9.94 -10.57 -9.58
N CYS A 82 -10.09 -10.83 -8.29
CA CYS A 82 -9.08 -10.58 -7.28
C CYS A 82 -8.73 -11.87 -6.55
N GLN A 83 -7.43 -12.10 -6.32
CA GLN A 83 -6.94 -13.25 -5.57
C GLN A 83 -5.82 -12.83 -4.64
N VAL A 84 -5.71 -13.45 -3.47
CA VAL A 84 -4.57 -13.23 -2.58
C VAL A 84 -3.29 -13.79 -3.24
N PRO A 85 -2.24 -12.99 -3.46
CA PRO A 85 -0.99 -13.47 -4.04
C PRO A 85 -0.38 -14.57 -3.17
N HIS A 86 0.05 -15.68 -3.78
CA HIS A 86 0.54 -16.86 -3.06
C HIS A 86 1.68 -16.54 -2.06
N HIS A 87 2.62 -15.65 -2.41
CA HIS A 87 3.76 -15.29 -1.54
C HIS A 87 3.36 -14.45 -0.31
N THR A 88 2.13 -13.92 -0.28
CA THR A 88 1.57 -13.15 0.84
C THR A 88 0.69 -14.00 1.75
N VAL A 89 0.43 -15.27 1.43
CA VAL A 89 -0.38 -16.16 2.28
C VAL A 89 0.25 -16.26 3.68
N GLY A 90 -0.58 -16.19 4.72
CA GLY A 90 -0.13 -16.15 6.12
C GLY A 90 0.32 -14.78 6.62
N THR A 91 0.44 -13.78 5.74
CA THR A 91 0.76 -12.39 6.14
C THR A 91 -0.48 -11.51 6.28
N TRP A 92 -1.66 -11.98 5.88
CA TRP A 92 -2.85 -11.14 5.89
C TRP A 92 -3.51 -11.06 7.27
N THR A 93 -4.05 -9.89 7.56
CA THR A 93 -4.79 -9.61 8.77
C THR A 93 -5.99 -8.72 8.48
N THR A 94 -6.87 -8.57 9.47
CA THR A 94 -8.02 -7.68 9.38
C THR A 94 -8.16 -6.82 10.62
N ARG A 95 -8.59 -5.57 10.42
CA ARG A 95 -9.05 -4.67 11.48
C ARG A 95 -10.48 -4.29 11.19
N ILE A 96 -11.38 -4.54 12.14
CA ILE A 96 -12.81 -4.27 11.98
C ILE A 96 -13.25 -3.31 13.08
N ALA A 97 -13.82 -2.18 12.69
CA ALA A 97 -14.32 -1.15 13.59
C ALA A 97 -15.78 -0.81 13.24
N ARG A 98 -16.54 -0.42 14.26
CA ARG A 98 -17.90 0.09 14.06
C ARG A 98 -17.81 1.58 13.72
N LEU A 99 -18.52 2.02 12.69
CA LEU A 99 -18.56 3.43 12.34
C LEU A 99 -19.42 4.19 13.37
N PRO A 100 -18.99 5.35 13.90
CA PRO A 100 -19.75 6.08 14.90
C PRO A 100 -21.08 6.64 14.36
N ALA A 101 -21.06 7.14 13.12
CA ALA A 101 -22.19 7.84 12.51
C ALA A 101 -23.17 6.93 11.76
N SER A 102 -22.75 5.72 11.39
CA SER A 102 -23.59 4.75 10.69
C SER A 102 -23.74 3.48 11.54
N ARG A 103 -24.84 2.73 11.35
CA ARG A 103 -24.95 1.39 11.97
C ARG A 103 -24.07 0.35 11.24
N GLY A 104 -23.20 0.79 10.34
CA GLY A 104 -22.30 -0.03 9.55
C GLY A 104 -20.97 -0.31 10.24
N TRP A 105 -20.24 -1.26 9.67
CA TRP A 105 -18.89 -1.62 10.07
C TRP A 105 -17.93 -1.27 8.94
N HIS A 106 -16.71 -0.92 9.32
CA HIS A 106 -15.59 -0.73 8.42
C HIS A 106 -14.55 -1.82 8.69
N ALA A 107 -14.10 -2.49 7.64
CA ALA A 107 -13.09 -3.53 7.70
C ALA A 107 -11.92 -3.17 6.79
N LEU A 108 -10.73 -3.15 7.36
CA LEU A 108 -9.47 -3.15 6.62
C LEU A 108 -8.98 -4.58 6.54
N VAL A 109 -8.67 -5.04 5.34
CA VAL A 109 -8.12 -6.35 5.02
C VAL A 109 -6.85 -6.11 4.23
N TYR A 110 -5.71 -6.46 4.81
CA TYR A 110 -4.41 -6.06 4.27
C TYR A 110 -3.32 -7.07 4.63
N THR A 111 -2.27 -7.11 3.80
CA THR A 111 -1.04 -7.83 4.15
C THR A 111 -0.22 -7.05 5.17
N ARG A 112 0.30 -7.74 6.18
CA ARG A 112 1.24 -7.19 7.16
C ARG A 112 2.54 -6.66 6.55
N LEU A 113 2.79 -6.92 5.27
CA LEU A 113 3.85 -6.25 4.49
C LEU A 113 3.70 -4.71 4.51
N ALA A 114 2.49 -4.19 4.73
CA ALA A 114 2.22 -2.76 4.94
C ALA A 114 2.50 -2.24 6.36
N GLU A 115 2.75 -3.12 7.33
CA GLU A 115 3.08 -2.70 8.70
C GLU A 115 4.56 -2.35 8.77
N PHE A 116 4.86 -1.15 9.29
CA PHE A 116 6.24 -0.70 9.46
C PHE A 116 7.05 -1.63 10.36
N SER A 117 6.40 -2.24 11.36
CA SER A 117 7.03 -3.16 12.31
C SER A 117 7.20 -4.59 11.80
N PHE A 118 6.69 -4.94 10.61
CA PHE A 118 6.77 -6.31 10.11
C PHE A 118 8.12 -6.59 9.46
N GLU A 119 8.74 -7.71 9.85
CA GLU A 119 10.11 -8.08 9.49
C GLU A 119 10.11 -9.00 8.26
N ARG A 120 10.09 -8.37 7.08
CA ARG A 120 10.39 -8.99 5.79
C ARG A 120 11.05 -7.96 4.89
N ASP A 121 11.85 -8.41 3.94
CA ASP A 121 12.55 -7.50 3.01
C ASP A 121 11.57 -6.83 2.04
N ASP A 122 10.55 -7.56 1.59
CA ASP A 122 9.46 -7.04 0.77
C ASP A 122 8.44 -6.25 1.61
N PHE A 123 7.90 -5.17 1.04
CA PHE A 123 6.89 -4.34 1.70
C PHE A 123 5.83 -3.81 0.74
N LEU A 124 4.69 -3.46 1.33
CA LEU A 124 3.61 -2.75 0.65
C LEU A 124 3.59 -1.32 1.15
N LEU A 125 3.68 -0.35 0.25
CA LEU A 125 3.48 1.07 0.58
C LEU A 125 2.04 1.45 0.31
N LEU A 126 1.41 2.11 1.28
CA LEU A 126 0.09 2.73 1.16
C LEU A 126 0.27 4.23 1.41
N ALA A 127 0.16 5.04 0.37
CA ALA A 127 0.35 6.48 0.41
C ALA A 127 -0.97 7.20 0.11
N GLN A 128 -1.17 8.36 0.73
CA GLN A 128 -2.31 9.23 0.42
C GLN A 128 -2.04 10.01 -0.86
N GLU A 129 -0.83 10.57 -0.98
CA GLU A 129 -0.42 11.35 -2.14
C GLU A 129 0.86 10.79 -2.78
N GLN A 130 1.06 11.09 -4.06
CA GLN A 130 2.24 10.60 -4.80
C GLN A 130 3.53 11.21 -4.26
N ALA A 131 3.46 12.44 -3.73
CA ALA A 131 4.59 13.14 -3.13
C ALA A 131 5.09 12.48 -1.84
N ASP A 132 4.23 11.74 -1.12
CA ASP A 132 4.59 11.06 0.12
C ASP A 132 5.36 9.75 -0.11
N ALA A 133 5.15 9.12 -1.27
CA ALA A 133 5.62 7.78 -1.55
C ALA A 133 7.15 7.62 -1.43
N PRO A 134 8.00 8.54 -1.94
CA PRO A 134 9.44 8.46 -1.73
C PRO A 134 9.83 8.46 -0.24
N GLY A 135 9.16 9.29 0.58
CA GLY A 135 9.46 9.41 2.01
C GLY A 135 9.09 8.14 2.77
N LEU A 136 7.91 7.60 2.48
CA LEU A 136 7.46 6.35 3.05
C LEU A 136 8.36 5.18 2.62
N HIS A 137 8.73 5.12 1.34
CA HIS A 137 9.65 4.13 0.80
C HIS A 137 10.99 4.14 1.52
N HIS A 138 11.64 5.31 1.63
CA HIS A 138 12.91 5.44 2.34
C HIS A 138 12.81 4.90 3.77
N ARG A 139 11.77 5.30 4.52
CA ARG A 139 11.59 4.84 5.91
C ARG A 139 11.50 3.32 6.01
N PHE A 140 10.69 2.69 5.15
CA PHE A 140 10.55 1.23 5.14
C PHE A 140 11.85 0.54 4.74
N LEU A 141 12.51 1.06 3.71
CA LEU A 141 13.75 0.51 3.19
C LEU A 141 14.89 0.61 4.20
N ASP A 142 15.10 1.78 4.82
CA ASP A 142 16.13 2.02 5.83
C ASP A 142 15.96 1.10 7.05
N ARG A 143 14.71 0.87 7.48
CA ARG A 143 14.43 -0.06 8.58
C ARG A 143 14.75 -1.51 8.25
N ARG A 144 14.58 -1.94 7.00
CA ARG A 144 14.62 -3.35 6.58
C ARG A 144 15.93 -3.71 5.89
N SER A 145 16.71 -2.72 5.47
CA SER A 145 17.99 -2.90 4.82
C SER A 145 19.12 -2.88 5.85
N PRO A 146 20.15 -3.74 5.70
CA PRO A 146 21.37 -3.63 6.50
C PRO A 146 22.28 -2.48 6.04
N LEU A 147 21.93 -1.79 4.95
CA LEU A 147 22.72 -0.70 4.38
C LEU A 147 22.40 0.62 5.09
N PRO A 148 23.40 1.47 5.38
CA PRO A 148 23.15 2.80 5.91
C PRO A 148 22.58 3.69 4.80
N LEU A 149 21.30 4.06 4.89
CA LEU A 149 20.65 4.91 3.90
C LEU A 149 20.46 6.33 4.44
N HIS A 150 20.99 7.31 3.71
CA HIS A 150 20.81 8.70 4.10
C HIS A 150 19.51 9.27 3.55
N ARG A 151 18.81 10.09 4.35
CA ARG A 151 17.53 10.73 3.98
C ARG A 151 17.60 11.52 2.67
N SER A 152 18.74 12.18 2.39
CA SER A 152 18.93 12.94 1.14
C SER A 152 18.90 12.06 -0.12
N TRP A 153 19.06 10.75 0.00
CA TRP A 153 19.04 9.81 -1.12
C TRP A 153 17.63 9.33 -1.48
N ARG A 154 16.61 9.72 -0.71
CA ARG A 154 15.22 9.32 -0.86
C ARG A 154 14.73 9.35 -2.31
N ASP A 155 14.90 10.48 -2.99
CA ASP A 155 14.35 10.67 -4.33
C ASP A 155 15.15 9.92 -5.40
N TRP A 156 16.44 9.63 -5.12
CA TRP A 156 17.25 8.75 -5.96
C TRP A 156 16.84 7.29 -5.78
N LEU A 157 16.69 6.82 -4.53
CA LEU A 157 16.26 5.47 -4.18
C LEU A 157 14.89 5.15 -4.79
N TRP A 158 13.95 6.09 -4.71
CA TRP A 158 12.63 5.95 -5.30
C TRP A 158 12.67 5.78 -6.82
N ARG A 159 13.39 6.68 -7.53
CA ARG A 159 13.52 6.60 -8.98
C ARG A 159 14.21 5.30 -9.42
N ARG A 160 15.30 4.94 -8.76
CA ARG A 160 16.02 3.70 -9.01
C ARG A 160 15.10 2.48 -8.85
N GLY A 161 14.33 2.42 -7.76
CA GLY A 161 13.39 1.32 -7.54
C GLY A 161 12.29 1.21 -8.60
N LEU A 162 11.78 2.33 -9.11
CA LEU A 162 10.86 2.34 -10.25
C LEU A 162 11.53 1.86 -11.54
N ASP A 163 12.74 2.35 -11.83
CA ASP A 163 13.49 2.03 -13.05
C ASP A 163 13.91 0.54 -13.11
N THR A 164 14.23 -0.07 -11.96
CA THR A 164 14.62 -1.50 -11.86
C THR A 164 13.44 -2.46 -11.68
N GLY A 165 12.23 -1.91 -11.53
CA GLY A 165 11.01 -2.69 -11.24
C GLY A 165 11.00 -3.31 -9.84
N GLU A 166 11.79 -2.78 -8.90
CA GLU A 166 11.68 -3.13 -7.48
C GLU A 166 10.46 -2.49 -6.84
N ILE A 167 10.05 -1.32 -7.32
CA ILE A 167 8.84 -0.62 -6.91
C ILE A 167 7.85 -0.75 -8.07
N VAL A 168 6.74 -1.44 -7.82
CA VAL A 168 5.69 -1.65 -8.79
C VAL A 168 4.42 -0.94 -8.32
N PRO A 169 3.95 0.10 -9.04
CA PRO A 169 2.67 0.73 -8.76
C PRO A 169 1.53 -0.29 -8.94
N LEU A 170 0.59 -0.29 -7.99
CA LEU A 170 -0.60 -1.15 -8.03
C LEU A 170 -1.80 -0.36 -8.57
N GLU A 171 -2.68 -1.03 -9.31
CA GLU A 171 -4.00 -0.50 -9.64
C GLU A 171 -4.77 -0.32 -8.32
N SER A 172 -5.13 0.92 -8.00
CA SER A 172 -5.68 1.28 -6.70
C SER A 172 -6.76 2.37 -6.81
N ALA A 173 -7.66 2.39 -5.82
CA ALA A 173 -8.66 3.43 -5.63
C ALA A 173 -8.72 3.80 -4.15
N GLY A 174 -9.01 5.07 -3.83
CA GLY A 174 -9.08 5.60 -2.47
C GLY A 174 -7.72 5.78 -1.77
N LEU A 175 -6.63 5.30 -2.36
CA LEU A 175 -5.23 5.52 -1.96
C LEU A 175 -4.29 5.18 -3.12
N LEU A 176 -3.00 5.47 -2.96
CA LEU A 176 -1.94 4.98 -3.83
C LEU A 176 -1.21 3.81 -3.19
N ALA A 177 -0.94 2.76 -3.95
CA ALA A 177 -0.22 1.59 -3.44
C ALA A 177 0.94 1.15 -4.34
N TYR A 178 2.01 0.69 -3.71
CA TYR A 178 3.21 0.20 -4.39
C TYR A 178 3.72 -1.08 -3.72
N SER A 179 3.92 -2.13 -4.51
CA SER A 179 4.64 -3.33 -4.05
C SER A 179 6.14 -3.10 -4.19
N CYS A 180 6.91 -3.35 -3.13
CA CYS A 180 8.33 -3.08 -3.07
C CYS A 180 9.11 -4.36 -2.77
N ASN A 181 10.09 -4.68 -3.62
CA ASN A 181 11.03 -5.78 -3.47
C ASN A 181 12.46 -5.25 -3.65
N PRO A 182 13.13 -4.79 -2.58
CA PRO A 182 14.37 -4.01 -2.66
C PRO A 182 15.64 -4.71 -3.19
N ARG A 183 15.57 -5.99 -3.59
CA ARG A 183 16.69 -6.81 -4.12
C ARG A 183 18.07 -6.42 -3.56
N GLY A 184 18.30 -6.70 -2.28
CA GLY A 184 19.39 -6.09 -1.49
C GLY A 184 20.79 -6.07 -2.13
N GLU A 185 21.18 -7.11 -2.88
CA GLU A 185 22.47 -7.14 -3.58
C GLU A 185 22.55 -6.16 -4.76
N GLU A 186 21.48 -6.03 -5.55
CA GLU A 186 21.39 -5.05 -6.65
C GLU A 186 21.39 -3.62 -6.07
N LEU A 187 20.62 -3.40 -5.01
CA LEU A 187 20.59 -2.11 -4.31
C LEU A 187 21.99 -1.70 -3.82
N LYS A 188 22.73 -2.64 -3.21
CA LYS A 188 24.09 -2.40 -2.73
C LYS A 188 25.06 -2.04 -3.86
N ALA A 189 24.99 -2.76 -4.99
CA ALA A 189 25.82 -2.50 -6.15
C ALA A 189 25.53 -1.10 -6.73
N ASP A 190 24.25 -0.76 -6.90
CA ASP A 190 23.82 0.52 -7.46
C ASP A 190 24.17 1.70 -6.54
N LEU A 191 24.00 1.54 -5.23
CA LEU A 191 24.42 2.54 -4.24
C LEU A 191 25.92 2.79 -4.31
N SER A 192 26.72 1.72 -4.35
CA SER A 192 28.18 1.83 -4.43
C SER A 192 28.63 2.58 -5.69
N ALA A 193 28.00 2.28 -6.82
CA ALA A 193 28.26 2.97 -8.09
C ALA A 193 27.84 4.45 -8.04
N ALA A 194 26.68 4.76 -7.48
CA ALA A 194 26.15 6.12 -7.41
C ALA A 194 26.95 7.02 -6.46
N VAL A 195 27.47 6.47 -5.35
CA VAL A 195 28.40 7.17 -4.45
C VAL A 195 29.74 7.41 -5.16
N ALA A 196 30.29 6.39 -5.83
CA ALA A 196 31.55 6.53 -6.57
C ALA A 196 31.46 7.56 -7.72
N ALA A 197 30.29 7.70 -8.33
CA ALA A 197 30.02 8.68 -9.38
C ALA A 197 29.74 10.11 -8.86
N GLY A 198 29.61 10.30 -7.54
CA GLY A 198 29.28 11.60 -6.94
C GLY A 198 27.82 12.03 -7.12
N THR A 199 26.92 11.11 -7.51
CA THR A 199 25.49 11.39 -7.71
C THR A 199 24.75 11.49 -6.38
N LEU A 200 25.24 10.82 -5.34
CA LEU A 200 24.69 10.83 -3.99
C LEU A 200 25.53 11.73 -3.09
N ILE A 201 25.09 12.99 -2.94
CA ILE A 201 25.74 13.99 -2.09
C ILE A 201 24.99 14.06 -0.76
N LEU A 202 25.74 14.11 0.34
CA LEU A 202 25.20 14.39 1.68
C LEU A 202 25.07 15.91 1.81
N ASN A 203 23.84 16.40 1.91
CA ASN A 203 23.62 17.80 2.26
C ASN A 203 23.69 17.90 3.79
N GLU A 204 24.72 18.57 4.32
CA GLU A 204 24.99 18.68 5.77
C GLU A 204 24.03 19.63 6.52
N THR A 205 22.81 19.89 6.05
CA THR A 205 21.96 20.91 6.72
C THR A 205 20.47 20.65 6.54
N GLU A 206 19.87 19.94 7.50
CA GLU A 206 18.53 20.27 7.99
C GLU A 206 18.60 20.28 9.52
N PRO A 207 18.16 21.35 10.20
CA PRO A 207 18.13 21.39 11.65
C PRO A 207 17.13 20.36 12.18
N ASP A 208 17.50 19.73 13.29
CA ASP A 208 16.68 18.80 14.05
C ASP A 208 15.49 19.59 14.63
N ASP A 209 14.28 19.38 14.10
CA ASP A 209 13.02 20.02 14.57
C ASP A 209 12.55 19.43 15.93
N ASN A 210 13.48 19.19 16.85
CA ASN A 210 13.19 18.74 18.21
C ASN A 210 14.12 19.46 19.20
N ASP A 211 13.84 20.74 19.42
CA ASP A 211 14.23 21.43 20.66
C ASP A 211 12.96 21.98 21.33
N ASP A 212 12.11 21.06 21.80
CA ASP A 212 11.18 21.37 22.89
C ASP A 212 11.91 21.10 24.21
N THR A 213 12.82 22.01 24.56
CA THR A 213 13.18 22.25 25.95
C THR A 213 12.10 23.13 26.58
N GLU A 214 11.02 22.51 27.07
CA GLU A 214 10.27 23.11 28.18
C GLU A 214 11.07 22.84 29.46
N GLU A 215 11.91 23.82 29.81
CA GLU A 215 12.49 23.98 31.14
C GLU A 215 11.36 24.05 32.17
N ASP A 216 11.39 23.10 33.10
CA ASP A 216 10.89 23.30 34.46
C ASP A 216 11.50 24.60 35.03
N SER A 217 10.66 25.56 35.39
CA SER A 217 11.01 26.60 36.35
C SER A 217 9.80 27.05 37.15
N ASP A 218 9.89 26.73 38.44
CA ASP A 218 9.10 27.15 39.60
C ASP A 218 8.57 28.60 39.54
N GLY A 219 7.33 28.76 40.03
CA GLY A 219 6.68 30.02 40.38
C GLY A 219 5.34 29.79 41.07
#